data_AF-A0A257VUA9-F1
#
_entry.id   AF-A0A257VUA9-F1
#
_cell.length_a   1.000
_cell.length_b   1.000
_cell.length_c   1.000
_cell.angle_alpha   90.00
_cell.angle_beta   90.00
_cell.angle_gamma   90.00
#
_symmetry.space_group_name_H-M   'P 1'
#
loop_
_entity.id
_entity.type
_entity.pdbx_description
1 polymer ?
#
loop_
_entity_poly.entity_id
_entity_poly.type
_entity_poly.pdbx_seq_one_letter_code
_entity_poly.pdbx_strand_id
1 'polypeptide(L)'
;MYYARDFVKAKDDPEAPDAHDLVNQPDTVDEFTVTYSKVFLGLNLACISCHDGANHLEKVNLFLTSKKRDEFFGQAAFFGKTRQIMNWENGYQANTEYTVDDIGPAYDPKAESIVRVPRRGGDASPRFILGGERPREGENPRDALARILTSHPQFRRAFANRIWAELMGFGIVEPVDDFDLLKPDQPTNPALLDALAADFKAHNHSFRHYVQTVMKSSAYQLSSRFDGEWKPEYATYYARKYVRMLSAPELHDAIALATGQPAKFNSGSEQVG
;
A
#
# COMPACT_ATOMS: atom_id res chain seq x y z
N MET A 1 -8.69 24.58 17.76
CA MET A 1 -7.31 24.48 17.22
C MET A 1 -6.29 24.65 18.36
N TYR A 2 -6.38 23.78 19.38
CA TYR A 2 -5.58 23.84 20.62
C TYR A 2 -5.10 22.44 21.00
N TYR A 3 -4.46 21.73 20.06
CA TYR A 3 -3.85 20.41 20.35
C TYR A 3 -2.36 20.32 19.98
N ALA A 4 -1.76 21.40 19.46
CA ALA A 4 -0.35 21.40 19.04
C ALA A 4 0.59 22.15 20.01
N ARG A 5 0.06 22.84 21.03
CA ARG A 5 0.89 23.70 21.90
C ARG A 5 1.60 22.95 23.03
N ASP A 6 1.10 21.79 23.46
CA ASP A 6 1.65 21.08 24.62
C ASP A 6 2.70 20.02 24.24
N PHE A 7 2.97 19.81 22.95
CA PHE A 7 4.05 18.95 22.45
C PHE A 7 5.35 19.72 22.14
N VAL A 8 5.41 21.02 22.44
CA VAL A 8 6.63 21.82 22.27
C VAL A 8 7.56 21.58 23.48
N LYS A 9 8.25 20.45 23.45
CA LYS A 9 9.61 20.35 23.99
C LYS A 9 10.55 19.98 22.84
N ALA A 10 10.61 20.84 21.81
CA ALA A 10 11.86 21.03 21.08
C ALA A 10 12.81 21.72 22.06
N LYS A 11 13.44 20.95 22.96
CA LYS A 11 14.14 21.57 24.08
C LYS A 11 15.56 21.94 23.65
N ASP A 12 15.61 23.06 22.95
CA ASP A 12 16.70 24.03 22.97
C ASP A 12 17.99 23.70 22.18
N ASP A 13 17.93 23.42 20.87
CA ASP A 13 19.13 23.54 20.02
C ASP A 13 18.84 24.04 18.58
N PRO A 14 19.33 25.23 18.18
CA PRO A 14 19.25 25.75 16.82
C PRO A 14 20.14 25.03 15.78
N GLU A 15 20.94 24.02 16.16
CA GLU A 15 21.75 23.17 15.26
C GLU A 15 21.23 21.72 15.12
N ALA A 16 20.07 21.38 15.72
CA ALA A 16 19.50 20.03 15.69
C ALA A 16 18.93 19.64 14.30
N PRO A 17 19.58 18.75 13.53
CA PRO A 17 19.08 18.27 12.23
C PRO A 17 17.90 17.28 12.39
N ASP A 18 17.50 17.02 13.62
CA ASP A 18 16.60 15.96 14.02
C ASP A 18 15.27 16.50 14.54
N ALA A 19 14.39 16.81 13.60
CA ALA A 19 12.95 16.60 13.80
C ALA A 19 12.60 15.08 13.93
N HIS A 20 13.48 14.28 14.54
CA HIS A 20 13.31 12.84 14.73
C HIS A 20 12.09 12.54 15.60
N ASP A 21 11.85 13.34 16.63
CA ASP A 21 10.82 13.03 17.64
C ASP A 21 9.38 13.18 17.16
N LEU A 22 9.09 14.02 16.16
CA LEU A 22 7.72 14.21 15.68
C LEU A 22 7.32 13.22 14.58
N VAL A 23 8.26 12.84 13.71
CA VAL A 23 7.96 12.04 12.50
C VAL A 23 8.35 10.59 12.67
N ASN A 24 9.40 10.27 13.44
CA ASN A 24 9.94 8.92 13.55
C ASN A 24 9.56 8.23 14.86
N GLN A 25 8.27 8.32 15.19
CA GLN A 25 7.68 7.63 16.34
C GLN A 25 7.23 6.21 15.96
N PRO A 26 7.08 5.30 16.93
CA PRO A 26 6.51 3.96 16.67
C PRO A 26 5.13 3.99 16.01
N ASP A 27 4.32 5.03 16.24
CA ASP A 27 3.03 5.21 15.55
C ASP A 27 3.19 5.41 14.02
N THR A 28 4.30 6.02 13.57
CA THR A 28 4.64 6.14 12.15
C THR A 28 5.02 4.79 11.56
N VAL A 29 5.80 4.00 12.30
CA VAL A 29 6.20 2.64 11.89
C VAL A 29 4.97 1.72 11.76
N ASP A 30 4.02 1.86 12.68
CA ASP A 30 2.73 1.17 12.60
C ASP A 30 1.92 1.62 11.37
N GLU A 31 1.99 2.90 11.00
CA GLU A 31 1.30 3.42 9.82
C GLU A 31 1.92 2.94 8.51
N PHE A 32 3.25 2.87 8.42
CA PHE A 32 3.93 2.19 7.32
C PHE A 32 3.42 0.76 7.17
N THR A 33 3.26 0.06 8.30
CA THR A 33 2.78 -1.32 8.36
C THR A 33 1.38 -1.48 7.79
N VAL A 34 0.45 -0.61 8.19
CA VAL A 34 -0.92 -0.60 7.65
C VAL A 34 -0.90 -0.28 6.16
N THR A 35 -0.17 0.76 5.77
CA THR A 35 -0.15 1.26 4.39
C THR A 35 0.44 0.24 3.42
N TYR A 36 1.62 -0.32 3.71
CA TYR A 36 2.24 -1.30 2.82
C TYR A 36 1.40 -2.59 2.76
N SER A 37 0.76 -3.01 3.85
CA SER A 37 -0.09 -4.21 3.85
C SER A 37 -1.30 -4.03 2.94
N LYS A 38 -1.94 -2.87 2.98
CA LYS A 38 -3.03 -2.54 2.04
C LYS A 38 -2.55 -2.53 0.60
N VAL A 39 -1.40 -1.89 0.34
CA VAL A 39 -0.89 -1.70 -1.02
C VAL A 39 -0.39 -3.00 -1.64
N PHE A 40 0.46 -3.72 -0.92
CA PHE A 40 1.23 -4.84 -1.47
C PHE A 40 0.69 -6.21 -1.09
N LEU A 41 -0.12 -6.33 -0.04
CA LEU A 41 -0.77 -7.60 0.32
C LEU A 41 -2.28 -7.57 0.08
N GLY A 42 -2.85 -6.39 -0.14
CA GLY A 42 -4.31 -6.22 -0.19
C GLY A 42 -4.95 -6.51 1.15
N LEU A 43 -4.25 -6.30 2.28
CA LEU A 43 -4.73 -6.61 3.62
C LEU A 43 -4.81 -5.35 4.47
N ASN A 44 -5.98 -5.09 5.04
CA ASN A 44 -6.17 -3.99 5.96
C ASN A 44 -5.85 -4.42 7.41
N LEU A 45 -4.59 -4.24 7.83
CA LEU A 45 -4.16 -4.57 9.19
C LEU A 45 -4.51 -3.50 10.25
N ALA A 46 -5.23 -2.43 9.88
CA ALA A 46 -5.53 -1.33 10.80
C ALA A 46 -6.26 -1.81 12.07
N CYS A 47 -7.23 -2.72 11.94
CA CYS A 47 -7.94 -3.29 13.08
C CYS A 47 -6.99 -4.03 14.04
N ILE A 48 -6.07 -4.83 13.47
CA ILE A 48 -5.12 -5.64 14.25
C ILE A 48 -4.11 -4.76 15.00
N SER A 49 -3.84 -3.54 14.51
CA SER A 49 -2.96 -2.59 15.22
C SER A 49 -3.47 -2.18 16.61
N CYS A 50 -4.79 -2.30 16.85
CA CYS A 50 -5.44 -1.89 18.09
C CYS A 50 -5.86 -3.08 18.97
N HIS A 51 -6.31 -4.19 18.38
CA HIS A 51 -6.81 -5.36 19.12
C HIS A 51 -6.61 -6.67 18.35
N ASP A 52 -6.70 -7.81 19.05
CA ASP A 52 -6.72 -9.13 18.40
C ASP A 52 -8.00 -9.29 17.55
N GLY A 53 -7.92 -10.00 16.44
CA GLY A 53 -9.04 -10.12 15.51
C GLY A 53 -10.21 -10.96 16.02
N ALA A 54 -9.97 -11.87 16.96
CA ALA A 54 -10.97 -12.79 17.48
C ALA A 54 -12.13 -12.06 18.16
N ASN A 55 -13.36 -12.50 17.89
CA ASN A 55 -14.64 -11.96 18.35
C ASN A 55 -15.02 -10.58 17.80
N HIS A 56 -14.25 -10.03 16.85
CA HIS A 56 -14.47 -8.70 16.29
C HIS A 56 -14.51 -8.68 14.76
N LEU A 57 -13.78 -9.57 14.08
CA LEU A 57 -13.58 -9.51 12.63
C LEU A 57 -14.33 -10.59 11.84
N GLU A 58 -15.13 -11.45 12.48
CA GLU A 58 -15.83 -12.57 11.82
C GLU A 58 -16.77 -12.12 10.71
N LYS A 59 -17.31 -10.91 10.83
CA LYS A 59 -18.21 -10.30 9.84
C LYS A 59 -17.49 -9.42 8.81
N VAL A 60 -16.20 -9.15 9.04
CA VAL A 60 -15.41 -8.21 8.24
C VAL A 60 -14.41 -8.97 7.38
N ASN A 61 -13.56 -9.79 8.01
CA ASN A 61 -12.50 -10.53 7.34
C ASN A 61 -12.12 -11.76 8.18
N LEU A 62 -12.47 -12.95 7.69
CA LEU A 62 -12.27 -14.22 8.40
C LEU A 62 -10.80 -14.51 8.63
N PHE A 63 -9.92 -14.23 7.66
CA PHE A 63 -8.48 -14.39 7.83
C PHE A 63 -7.94 -13.60 9.03
N LEU A 64 -8.39 -12.36 9.19
CA LEU A 64 -7.93 -11.49 10.27
C LEU A 64 -8.42 -11.91 11.66
N THR A 65 -9.49 -12.73 11.77
CA THR A 65 -9.96 -13.25 13.08
C THR A 65 -8.89 -14.05 13.83
N SER A 66 -7.99 -14.69 13.08
CA SER A 66 -6.90 -15.50 13.64
C SER A 66 -5.69 -14.67 14.07
N LYS A 67 -5.63 -13.38 13.69
CA LYS A 67 -4.45 -12.54 13.88
C LYS A 67 -4.46 -11.85 15.23
N LYS A 68 -3.30 -11.85 15.87
CA LYS A 68 -3.05 -11.17 17.13
C LYS A 68 -2.36 -9.84 16.90
N ARG A 69 -2.59 -8.92 17.83
CA ARG A 69 -1.96 -7.61 17.87
C ARG A 69 -0.43 -7.71 17.94
N ASP A 70 0.10 -8.70 18.65
CA ASP A 70 1.55 -8.94 18.72
C ASP A 70 2.14 -9.37 17.36
N GLU A 71 1.36 -10.02 16.49
CA GLU A 71 1.80 -10.31 15.12
C GLU A 71 1.87 -9.05 14.27
N PHE A 72 0.98 -8.09 14.48
CA PHE A 72 1.07 -6.78 13.84
C PHE A 72 2.36 -6.05 14.25
N PHE A 73 2.73 -6.08 15.54
CA PHE A 73 3.97 -5.45 15.98
C PHE A 73 5.23 -6.19 15.51
N GLY A 74 5.19 -7.53 15.42
CA GLY A 74 6.24 -8.30 14.74
C GLY A 74 6.38 -7.92 13.26
N GLN A 75 5.28 -7.62 12.58
CA GLN A 75 5.30 -7.12 11.22
C GLN A 75 5.83 -5.68 11.12
N ALA A 76 5.47 -4.82 12.08
CA ALA A 76 5.93 -3.44 12.14
C ALA A 76 7.43 -3.32 12.42
N ALA A 77 7.99 -4.26 13.18
CA ALA A 77 9.39 -4.29 13.51
C ALA A 77 10.35 -4.40 12.31
N PHE A 78 9.87 -4.83 11.12
CA PHE A 78 10.67 -4.74 9.89
C PHE A 78 11.02 -3.31 9.50
N PHE A 79 10.18 -2.33 9.86
CA PHE A 79 10.44 -0.91 9.67
C PHE A 79 10.95 -0.24 10.94
N GLY A 80 11.28 -1.00 11.99
CA GLY A 80 11.61 -0.44 13.31
C GLY A 80 12.74 0.58 13.26
N LYS A 81 13.76 0.31 12.43
CA LYS A 81 14.91 1.21 12.23
C LYS A 81 14.70 2.28 11.16
N THR A 82 13.59 2.20 10.42
CA THR A 82 13.35 3.06 9.26
C THR A 82 13.01 4.47 9.73
N ARG A 83 13.72 5.46 9.18
CA ARG A 83 13.47 6.87 9.43
C ARG A 83 13.09 7.58 8.16
N GLN A 84 12.07 8.43 8.23
CA GLN A 84 11.69 9.39 7.21
C GLN A 84 12.15 10.78 7.66
N ILE A 85 13.08 11.36 6.92
CA ILE A 85 13.71 12.65 7.20
C ILE A 85 13.16 13.67 6.21
N MET A 86 12.52 14.69 6.75
CA MET A 86 11.99 15.84 5.99
C MET A 86 13.12 16.84 5.76
N ASN A 87 13.24 17.38 4.55
CA ASN A 87 14.21 18.45 4.31
C ASN A 87 13.60 19.81 4.70
N TRP A 88 14.40 20.63 5.37
CA TRP A 88 14.03 21.98 5.81
C TRP A 88 15.00 23.00 5.21
N GLU A 89 14.45 24.10 4.69
CA GLU A 89 15.21 25.24 4.18
C GLU A 89 14.59 26.52 4.77
N ASN A 90 15.44 27.39 5.34
CA ASN A 90 15.03 28.67 5.91
C ASN A 90 13.87 28.58 6.92
N GLY A 91 13.80 27.49 7.69
CA GLY A 91 12.74 27.27 8.70
C GLY A 91 11.39 26.81 8.12
N TYR A 92 11.33 26.52 6.82
CA TYR A 92 10.18 25.93 6.16
C TYR A 92 10.53 24.55 5.61
N GLN A 93 9.53 23.68 5.50
CA GLN A 93 9.69 22.43 4.76
C GLN A 93 10.00 22.78 3.30
N ALA A 94 11.20 22.42 2.84
CA ALA A 94 11.77 22.90 1.58
C ALA A 94 11.19 22.21 0.35
N ASN A 95 10.83 20.93 0.50
CA ASN A 95 10.41 20.09 -0.60
C ASN A 95 9.48 18.95 -0.13
N THR A 96 8.78 18.33 -1.10
CA THR A 96 7.97 17.12 -0.91
C THR A 96 8.82 15.85 -0.89
N GLU A 97 10.15 15.99 -0.90
CA GLU A 97 11.08 14.88 -1.01
C GLU A 97 11.55 14.48 0.40
N TYR A 98 11.55 13.17 0.66
CA TYR A 98 11.95 12.62 1.95
C TYR A 98 13.21 11.78 1.78
N THR A 99 14.17 11.98 2.67
CA THR A 99 15.29 11.05 2.79
C THR A 99 14.88 9.90 3.69
N VAL A 100 15.11 8.65 3.24
CA VAL A 100 14.79 7.44 4.01
C VAL A 100 16.05 6.66 4.29
N ASP A 101 16.28 6.32 5.56
CA ASP A 101 17.37 5.44 6.00
C ASP A 101 16.87 4.39 7.01
N ASP A 102 17.74 3.47 7.42
CA ASP A 102 17.45 2.43 8.42
C ASP A 102 18.41 2.46 9.62
N ILE A 103 18.81 3.67 10.05
CA ILE A 103 19.76 3.82 11.17
C ILE A 103 19.09 4.20 12.50
N GLY A 104 17.76 4.22 12.54
CA GLY A 104 16.98 4.47 13.75
C GLY A 104 17.11 3.35 14.81
N PRO A 105 16.56 3.60 16.01
CA PRO A 105 16.48 2.57 17.05
C PRO A 105 15.62 1.39 16.57
N ALA A 106 15.73 0.24 17.23
CA ALA A 106 14.80 -0.87 16.97
C ALA A 106 13.38 -0.50 17.40
N TYR A 107 12.38 -1.20 16.86
CA TYR A 107 10.98 -1.02 17.25
C TYR A 107 10.80 -1.28 18.75
N ASP A 108 10.16 -0.34 19.46
CA ASP A 108 9.86 -0.48 20.88
C ASP A 108 8.38 -0.88 21.09
N PRO A 109 8.10 -2.14 21.46
CA PRO A 109 6.73 -2.59 21.73
C PRO A 109 6.16 -2.06 23.05
N LYS A 110 6.91 -1.26 23.81
CA LYS A 110 6.45 -0.61 25.04
C LYS A 110 6.28 0.90 24.90
N ALA A 111 6.63 1.46 23.75
CA ALA A 111 6.49 2.89 23.51
C ALA A 111 5.03 3.34 23.60
N GLU A 112 4.84 4.52 24.16
CA GLU A 112 3.54 5.19 24.19
C GLU A 112 3.01 5.39 22.77
N SER A 113 1.70 5.48 22.68
CA SER A 113 0.97 5.65 21.42
C SER A 113 -0.02 6.78 21.62
N ILE A 114 -0.04 7.72 20.67
CA ILE A 114 -0.98 8.84 20.66
C ILE A 114 -2.17 8.57 19.73
N VAL A 115 -1.99 7.71 18.72
CA VAL A 115 -3.02 7.36 17.74
C VAL A 115 -3.76 6.07 18.10
N ARG A 116 -3.04 5.07 18.60
CA ARG A 116 -3.53 3.70 18.84
C ARG A 116 -3.68 3.40 20.32
N VAL A 117 -4.32 2.27 20.64
CA VAL A 117 -4.36 1.71 21.99
C VAL A 117 -2.91 1.57 22.52
N PRO A 118 -2.61 1.79 23.82
CA PRO A 118 -1.27 1.61 24.33
C PRO A 118 -0.69 0.23 24.02
N ARG A 119 0.59 0.18 23.62
CA ARG A 119 1.29 -1.07 23.38
C ARG A 119 1.54 -1.76 24.73
N ARG A 120 1.39 -3.08 24.76
CA ARG A 120 1.45 -3.87 26.01
C ARG A 120 2.82 -4.55 26.21
N GLY A 121 3.81 -4.24 25.37
CA GLY A 121 5.02 -5.05 25.23
C GLY A 121 4.76 -6.28 24.35
N GLY A 122 5.63 -7.29 24.46
CA GLY A 122 5.54 -8.55 23.70
C GLY A 122 6.74 -8.79 22.79
N ASP A 123 6.68 -9.88 22.03
CA ASP A 123 7.69 -10.20 21.01
C ASP A 123 7.43 -9.39 19.73
N ALA A 124 8.12 -8.25 19.61
CA ALA A 124 8.20 -7.47 18.37
C ALA A 124 9.52 -7.73 17.62
N SER A 125 10.01 -8.97 17.63
CA SER A 125 11.04 -9.36 16.65
C SER A 125 10.44 -9.37 15.23
N PRO A 126 11.16 -8.89 14.20
CA PRO A 126 10.64 -8.83 12.84
C PRO A 126 10.16 -10.20 12.34
N ARG A 127 8.87 -10.29 12.03
CA ARG A 127 8.19 -11.54 11.64
C ARG A 127 7.07 -11.25 10.65
N PHE A 128 7.10 -11.92 9.51
CA PHE A 128 6.12 -11.69 8.45
C PHE A 128 4.75 -12.25 8.83
N ILE A 129 3.69 -11.47 8.67
CA ILE A 129 2.35 -11.79 9.19
C ILE A 129 1.67 -12.98 8.50
N LEU A 130 2.09 -13.31 7.27
CA LEU A 130 1.47 -14.38 6.48
C LEU A 130 2.15 -15.75 6.63
N GLY A 131 3.47 -15.78 6.88
CA GLY A 131 4.24 -17.03 6.93
C GLY A 131 5.23 -17.13 8.09
N GLY A 132 5.38 -16.09 8.91
CA GLY A 132 6.27 -16.08 10.06
C GLY A 132 7.76 -15.94 9.71
N GLU A 133 8.10 -15.71 8.44
CA GLU A 133 9.48 -15.54 7.99
C GLU A 133 10.15 -14.34 8.69
N ARG A 134 11.45 -14.44 8.92
CA ARG A 134 12.26 -13.47 9.66
C ARG A 134 13.46 -12.99 8.83
N PRO A 135 14.09 -11.87 9.20
CA PRO A 135 15.39 -11.48 8.65
C PRO A 135 16.44 -12.57 8.88
N ARG A 136 17.36 -12.71 7.94
CA ARG A 136 18.58 -13.51 8.13
C ARG A 136 19.52 -12.79 9.09
N GLU A 137 20.46 -13.53 9.66
CA GLU A 137 21.48 -12.95 10.53
C GLU A 137 22.25 -11.82 9.80
N GLY A 138 22.33 -10.64 10.44
CA GLY A 138 22.98 -9.45 9.88
C GLY A 138 22.22 -8.74 8.74
N GLU A 139 21.08 -9.27 8.28
CA GLU A 139 20.28 -8.64 7.22
C GLU A 139 19.53 -7.42 7.75
N ASN A 140 19.49 -6.34 6.97
CA ASN A 140 18.62 -5.20 7.27
C ASN A 140 17.15 -5.69 7.26
N PRO A 141 16.35 -5.42 8.31
CA PRO A 141 14.97 -5.88 8.37
C PRO A 141 14.10 -5.41 7.19
N ARG A 142 14.22 -4.17 6.73
CA ARG A 142 13.41 -3.67 5.60
C ARG A 142 13.78 -4.36 4.29
N ASP A 143 15.06 -4.65 4.07
CA ASP A 143 15.51 -5.45 2.93
C ASP A 143 15.00 -6.89 3.00
N ALA A 144 15.02 -7.49 4.20
CA ALA A 144 14.44 -8.80 4.45
C ALA A 144 12.93 -8.82 4.12
N LEU A 145 12.19 -7.78 4.52
CA LEU A 145 10.77 -7.65 4.20
C LEU A 145 10.56 -7.59 2.68
N ALA A 146 11.34 -6.78 1.95
CA ALA A 146 11.22 -6.70 0.49
C ALA A 146 11.44 -8.07 -0.18
N ARG A 147 12.45 -8.82 0.26
CA ARG A 147 12.74 -10.18 -0.22
C ARG A 147 11.61 -11.16 0.09
N ILE A 148 11.09 -11.16 1.33
CA ILE A 148 10.00 -12.05 1.75
C ILE A 148 8.73 -11.71 0.98
N LEU A 149 8.34 -10.43 0.99
CA LEU A 149 7.13 -9.92 0.36
C LEU A 149 7.06 -10.27 -1.13
N THR A 150 8.11 -9.94 -1.89
CA THR A 150 8.13 -10.18 -3.35
C THR A 150 8.16 -11.67 -3.73
N SER A 151 8.58 -12.54 -2.82
CA SER A 151 8.52 -13.99 -3.03
C SER A 151 7.12 -14.57 -2.82
N HIS A 152 6.31 -13.92 -1.97
CA HIS A 152 5.04 -14.44 -1.47
C HIS A 152 3.93 -14.41 -2.54
N PRO A 153 3.10 -15.47 -2.68
CA PRO A 153 2.01 -15.49 -3.68
C PRO A 153 1.01 -14.35 -3.53
N GLN A 154 0.69 -13.95 -2.29
CA GLN A 154 -0.27 -12.89 -2.04
C GLN A 154 0.19 -11.53 -2.59
N PHE A 155 1.50 -11.25 -2.63
CA PHE A 155 2.02 -10.02 -3.24
C PHE A 155 1.60 -9.92 -4.71
N ARG A 156 1.76 -11.02 -5.44
CA ARG A 156 1.43 -11.09 -6.87
C ARG A 156 -0.07 -10.97 -7.11
N ARG A 157 -0.90 -11.62 -6.27
CA ARG A 157 -2.37 -11.54 -6.35
C ARG A 157 -2.87 -10.13 -6.04
N ALA A 158 -2.39 -9.52 -4.95
CA ALA A 158 -2.77 -8.16 -4.56
C ALA A 158 -2.35 -7.13 -5.62
N PHE A 159 -1.12 -7.23 -6.14
CA PHE A 159 -0.65 -6.35 -7.19
C PHE A 159 -1.46 -6.50 -8.48
N ALA A 160 -1.66 -7.73 -8.95
CA ALA A 160 -2.45 -8.01 -10.15
C ALA A 160 -3.88 -7.45 -10.01
N ASN A 161 -4.54 -7.71 -8.88
CA ASN A 161 -5.89 -7.21 -8.62
C ASN A 161 -5.97 -5.68 -8.56
N ARG A 162 -5.01 -5.04 -7.88
CA ARG A 162 -4.95 -3.57 -7.76
C ARG A 162 -4.81 -2.91 -9.14
N ILE A 163 -3.84 -3.36 -9.95
CA ILE A 163 -3.65 -2.78 -11.29
C ILE A 163 -4.82 -3.12 -12.22
N TRP A 164 -5.42 -4.30 -12.07
CA TRP A 164 -6.66 -4.65 -12.76
C TRP A 164 -7.78 -3.66 -12.42
N ALA A 165 -7.98 -3.32 -11.15
CA ALA A 165 -8.99 -2.36 -10.72
C ALA A 165 -8.76 -0.96 -11.32
N GLU A 166 -7.52 -0.46 -11.33
CA GLU A 166 -7.17 0.83 -11.97
C GLU A 166 -7.54 0.86 -13.47
N LEU A 167 -7.38 -0.26 -14.16
CA LEU A 167 -7.62 -0.39 -15.60
C LEU A 167 -9.08 -0.69 -15.95
N MET A 168 -9.75 -1.50 -15.13
CA MET A 168 -11.08 -2.05 -15.39
C MET A 168 -12.20 -1.35 -14.61
N GLY A 169 -11.85 -0.52 -13.63
CA GLY A 169 -12.75 0.28 -12.79
C GLY A 169 -13.00 -0.28 -11.39
N PHE A 170 -12.87 -1.59 -11.21
CA PHE A 170 -12.97 -2.30 -9.91
C PHE A 170 -12.25 -3.64 -9.99
N GLY A 171 -11.86 -4.19 -8.85
CA GLY A 171 -11.05 -5.40 -8.72
C GLY A 171 -11.82 -6.70 -8.93
N ILE A 172 -11.07 -7.77 -9.24
CA ILE A 172 -11.55 -9.16 -9.18
C ILE A 172 -11.86 -9.52 -7.72
N VAL A 173 -11.07 -8.97 -6.79
CA VAL A 173 -11.40 -8.85 -5.37
C VAL A 173 -11.69 -7.37 -5.11
N GLU A 174 -12.86 -7.07 -4.58
CA GLU A 174 -13.31 -5.72 -4.25
C GLU A 174 -13.88 -5.72 -2.82
N PRO A 175 -13.38 -4.88 -1.89
CA PRO A 175 -12.31 -3.88 -2.06
C PRO A 175 -10.91 -4.44 -2.36
N VAL A 176 -10.11 -3.68 -3.13
CA VAL A 176 -8.74 -4.11 -3.52
C VAL A 176 -7.75 -4.25 -2.36
N ASP A 177 -8.05 -3.62 -1.21
CA ASP A 177 -7.24 -3.62 -0.01
C ASP A 177 -7.82 -4.44 1.16
N ASP A 178 -8.83 -5.28 0.88
CA ASP A 178 -9.50 -6.13 1.87
C ASP A 178 -9.65 -7.59 1.40
N PHE A 179 -8.54 -8.21 1.01
CA PHE A 179 -8.49 -9.65 0.76
C PHE A 179 -8.79 -10.43 2.04
N ASP A 180 -9.72 -11.37 1.95
CA ASP A 180 -9.97 -12.38 2.97
C ASP A 180 -9.39 -13.71 2.48
N LEU A 181 -8.20 -14.05 3.00
CA LEU A 181 -7.45 -15.24 2.56
C LEU A 181 -8.12 -16.56 2.96
N LEU A 182 -9.13 -16.52 3.84
CA LEU A 182 -9.92 -17.69 4.22
C LEU A 182 -11.24 -17.79 3.45
N LYS A 183 -11.55 -16.81 2.59
CA LYS A 183 -12.78 -16.76 1.81
C LYS A 183 -12.53 -17.07 0.33
N PRO A 184 -12.64 -18.34 -0.10
CA PRO A 184 -12.28 -18.74 -1.46
C PRO A 184 -13.22 -18.19 -2.55
N ASP A 185 -14.44 -17.81 -2.20
CA ASP A 185 -15.46 -17.24 -3.08
C ASP A 185 -15.42 -15.71 -3.17
N GLN A 186 -14.47 -15.05 -2.48
CA GLN A 186 -14.32 -13.60 -2.55
C GLN A 186 -13.92 -13.11 -3.96
N PRO A 187 -12.95 -13.72 -4.67
CA PRO A 187 -12.62 -13.30 -6.02
C PRO A 187 -13.72 -13.69 -6.99
N THR A 188 -14.14 -12.75 -7.83
CA THR A 188 -15.22 -12.95 -8.82
C THR A 188 -14.83 -13.94 -9.92
N ASN A 189 -13.53 -14.01 -10.22
CA ASN A 189 -12.91 -14.99 -11.09
C ASN A 189 -11.53 -15.39 -10.54
N PRO A 190 -11.46 -16.41 -9.66
CA PRO A 190 -10.20 -16.80 -9.01
C PRO A 190 -9.17 -17.34 -10.02
N ALA A 191 -9.63 -18.07 -11.05
CA ALA A 191 -8.74 -18.60 -12.09
C ALA A 191 -8.04 -17.49 -12.89
N LEU A 192 -8.76 -16.42 -13.23
CA LEU A 192 -8.18 -15.26 -13.89
C LEU A 192 -7.16 -14.55 -12.99
N LEU A 193 -7.50 -14.33 -11.71
CA LEU A 193 -6.59 -13.68 -10.76
C LEU A 193 -5.28 -14.48 -10.61
N ASP A 194 -5.38 -15.80 -10.49
CA ASP A 194 -4.21 -16.66 -10.35
C ASP A 194 -3.38 -16.72 -11.64
N ALA A 195 -4.02 -16.71 -12.82
CA ALA A 195 -3.34 -16.64 -14.11
C ALA A 195 -2.57 -15.31 -14.27
N LEU A 196 -3.19 -14.18 -13.92
CA LEU A 196 -2.55 -12.86 -13.95
C LEU A 196 -1.38 -12.77 -12.96
N ALA A 197 -1.54 -13.32 -11.76
CA ALA A 197 -0.47 -13.37 -10.76
C ALA A 197 0.70 -14.27 -11.21
N ALA A 198 0.41 -15.39 -11.87
CA ALA A 198 1.43 -16.30 -12.42
C ALA A 198 2.20 -15.66 -13.59
N ASP A 199 1.50 -15.00 -14.51
CA ASP A 199 2.09 -14.24 -15.62
C ASP A 199 3.01 -13.13 -15.12
N PHE A 200 2.55 -12.36 -14.12
CA PHE A 200 3.35 -11.32 -13.48
C PHE A 200 4.66 -11.87 -12.87
N LYS A 201 4.61 -13.05 -12.24
CA LYS A 201 5.81 -13.75 -11.75
C LYS A 201 6.75 -14.15 -12.88
N ALA A 202 6.20 -14.78 -13.92
CA ALA A 202 6.96 -15.33 -15.04
C ALA A 202 7.73 -14.25 -15.81
N HIS A 203 7.21 -13.01 -15.80
CA HIS A 203 7.83 -11.85 -16.43
C HIS A 203 8.57 -10.94 -15.43
N ASN A 204 9.14 -11.51 -14.36
CA ASN A 204 9.97 -10.81 -13.37
C ASN A 204 9.30 -9.57 -12.75
N HIS A 205 8.00 -9.63 -12.50
CA HIS A 205 7.22 -8.52 -11.94
C HIS A 205 7.25 -7.24 -12.82
N SER A 206 7.36 -7.39 -14.14
CA SER A 206 7.35 -6.26 -15.07
C SER A 206 5.97 -5.59 -15.12
N PHE A 207 5.87 -4.41 -14.50
CA PHE A 207 4.65 -3.59 -14.54
C PHE A 207 4.22 -3.26 -15.97
N ARG A 208 5.18 -2.89 -16.83
CA ARG A 208 4.91 -2.55 -18.24
C ARG A 208 4.31 -3.75 -19.00
N HIS A 209 4.86 -4.95 -18.79
CA HIS A 209 4.32 -6.16 -19.40
C HIS A 209 2.87 -6.38 -18.93
N TYR A 210 2.63 -6.35 -17.63
CA TYR A 210 1.32 -6.59 -17.05
C TYR A 210 0.25 -5.64 -17.60
N VAL A 211 0.52 -4.33 -17.61
CA VAL A 211 -0.39 -3.33 -18.15
C VAL A 211 -0.70 -3.60 -19.63
N GLN A 212 0.32 -3.92 -20.43
CA GLN A 212 0.11 -4.27 -21.84
C GLN A 212 -0.74 -5.53 -22.01
N THR A 213 -0.51 -6.56 -21.19
CA THR A 213 -1.28 -7.81 -21.21
C THR A 213 -2.75 -7.54 -20.94
N VAL A 214 -3.08 -6.78 -19.88
CA VAL A 214 -4.47 -6.41 -19.59
C VAL A 214 -5.06 -5.56 -20.70
N MET A 215 -4.36 -4.51 -21.16
CA MET A 215 -4.87 -3.60 -22.19
C MET A 215 -5.10 -4.28 -23.54
N LYS A 216 -4.34 -5.33 -23.88
CA LYS A 216 -4.51 -6.11 -25.11
C LYS A 216 -5.54 -7.24 -24.98
N SER A 217 -6.05 -7.50 -23.77
CA SER A 217 -7.03 -8.56 -23.55
C SER A 217 -8.38 -8.23 -24.21
N SER A 218 -9.13 -9.26 -24.58
CA SER A 218 -10.51 -9.10 -25.07
C SER A 218 -11.39 -8.39 -24.04
N ALA A 219 -11.20 -8.70 -22.74
CA ALA A 219 -11.95 -8.08 -21.65
C ALA A 219 -11.78 -6.56 -21.59
N TYR A 220 -10.55 -6.05 -21.74
CA TYR A 220 -10.30 -4.61 -21.73
C TYR A 220 -10.83 -3.91 -23.00
N GLN A 221 -10.82 -4.62 -24.14
CA GLN A 221 -11.21 -4.11 -25.46
C GLN A 221 -12.71 -4.24 -25.77
N LEU A 222 -13.52 -4.70 -24.81
CA LEU A 222 -14.97 -4.75 -24.98
C LEU A 222 -15.55 -3.37 -25.27
N SER A 223 -16.65 -3.34 -26.02
CA SER A 223 -17.45 -2.12 -26.18
C SER A 223 -18.05 -1.68 -24.84
N SER A 224 -18.28 -0.37 -24.68
CA SER A 224 -19.10 0.14 -23.56
C SER A 224 -20.60 -0.07 -23.81
N ARG A 225 -20.99 -0.35 -25.05
CA ARG A 225 -22.35 -0.79 -25.40
C ARG A 225 -22.53 -2.24 -24.98
N PHE A 226 -23.72 -2.54 -24.48
CA PHE A 226 -24.12 -3.89 -24.10
C PHE A 226 -25.36 -4.27 -24.90
N ASP A 227 -25.27 -5.36 -25.65
CA ASP A 227 -26.36 -5.83 -26.49
C ASP A 227 -27.34 -6.65 -25.63
N GLY A 228 -28.44 -6.01 -25.22
CA GLY A 228 -29.50 -6.64 -24.42
C GLY A 228 -29.90 -5.85 -23.18
N GLU A 229 -30.69 -6.47 -22.32
CA GLU A 229 -31.10 -5.88 -21.05
C GLU A 229 -29.94 -5.94 -20.03
N TRP A 230 -29.51 -4.78 -19.55
CA TRP A 230 -28.47 -4.68 -18.54
C TRP A 230 -29.00 -5.06 -17.16
N LYS A 231 -28.26 -5.92 -16.46
CA LYS A 231 -28.49 -6.23 -15.05
C LYS A 231 -27.26 -5.90 -14.21
N PRO A 232 -27.40 -5.31 -13.01
CA PRO A 232 -26.26 -4.91 -12.18
C PRO A 232 -25.29 -6.06 -11.85
N GLU A 233 -25.77 -7.30 -11.77
CA GLU A 233 -24.95 -8.47 -11.45
C GLU A 233 -23.93 -8.80 -12.56
N TYR A 234 -24.16 -8.31 -13.78
CA TYR A 234 -23.21 -8.44 -14.88
C TYR A 234 -21.98 -7.56 -14.69
N ALA A 235 -22.06 -6.54 -13.81
CA ALA A 235 -20.97 -5.63 -13.51
C ALA A 235 -19.69 -6.44 -13.21
N THR A 236 -19.81 -7.27 -12.18
CA THR A 236 -18.81 -8.14 -11.57
C THR A 236 -18.08 -9.08 -12.55
N TYR A 237 -18.69 -9.38 -13.71
CA TYR A 237 -18.13 -10.26 -14.73
C TYR A 237 -17.46 -9.51 -15.90
N TYR A 238 -17.36 -8.18 -15.81
CA TYR A 238 -16.78 -7.33 -16.86
C TYR A 238 -17.44 -7.54 -18.23
N ALA A 239 -18.77 -7.66 -18.25
CA ALA A 239 -19.55 -7.96 -19.46
C ALA A 239 -19.51 -6.85 -20.53
N ARG A 240 -18.95 -5.67 -20.20
CA ARG A 240 -18.70 -4.54 -21.09
C ARG A 240 -17.56 -3.68 -20.53
N LYS A 241 -17.05 -2.74 -21.33
CA LYS A 241 -16.15 -1.70 -20.80
C LYS A 241 -16.92 -0.70 -19.94
N TYR A 242 -16.49 -0.52 -18.70
CA TYR A 242 -16.94 0.58 -17.86
C TYR A 242 -16.14 1.83 -18.19
N VAL A 243 -16.84 2.88 -18.58
CA VAL A 243 -16.24 4.18 -18.84
C VAL A 243 -15.94 4.83 -17.49
N ARG A 244 -14.71 5.30 -17.31
CA ARG A 244 -14.32 6.14 -16.18
C ARG A 244 -13.97 7.53 -16.68
N MET A 245 -14.04 8.51 -15.78
CA MET A 245 -13.44 9.80 -16.05
C MET A 245 -11.93 9.63 -16.21
N LEU A 246 -11.38 10.31 -17.20
CA LEU A 246 -9.94 10.47 -17.32
C LEU A 246 -9.47 11.41 -16.21
N SER A 247 -8.35 11.08 -15.58
CA SER A 247 -7.66 12.00 -14.70
C SER A 247 -7.19 13.23 -15.48
N ALA A 248 -6.88 14.34 -14.78
CA ALA A 248 -6.42 15.56 -15.45
C ALA A 248 -5.19 15.31 -16.36
N PRO A 249 -4.16 14.54 -15.95
CA PRO A 249 -3.06 14.19 -16.85
C PRO A 249 -3.49 13.35 -18.06
N GLU A 250 -4.36 12.36 -17.89
CA GLU A 250 -4.83 11.52 -19.00
C GLU A 250 -5.67 12.29 -20.01
N LEU A 251 -6.57 13.17 -19.54
CA LEU A 251 -7.38 14.03 -20.41
C LEU A 251 -6.49 14.99 -21.19
N HIS A 252 -5.51 15.58 -20.51
CA HIS A 252 -4.52 16.46 -21.11
C HIS A 252 -3.76 15.74 -22.24
N ASP A 253 -3.21 14.56 -21.95
CA ASP A 253 -2.44 13.78 -22.92
C ASP A 253 -3.30 13.32 -24.09
N ALA A 254 -4.57 12.96 -23.84
CA ALA A 254 -5.52 12.62 -24.89
C ALA A 254 -5.79 13.80 -25.83
N ILE A 255 -5.95 15.02 -25.30
CA ILE A 255 -6.14 16.24 -26.11
C ILE A 255 -4.87 16.56 -26.90
N ALA A 256 -3.70 16.50 -26.25
CA ALA A 256 -2.42 16.74 -26.90
C ALA A 256 -2.18 15.76 -28.06
N LEU A 257 -2.46 14.47 -27.84
CA LEU A 257 -2.35 13.43 -28.85
C LEU A 257 -3.35 13.64 -30.01
N ALA A 258 -4.61 13.97 -29.70
CA ALA A 258 -5.66 14.15 -30.71
C ALA A 258 -5.43 15.40 -31.58
N THR A 259 -4.82 16.44 -31.02
CA THR A 259 -4.57 17.72 -31.70
C THR A 259 -3.19 17.82 -32.33
N GLY A 260 -2.26 16.92 -31.95
CA GLY A 260 -0.84 17.02 -32.32
C GLY A 260 -0.13 18.22 -31.69
N GLN A 261 -0.70 18.81 -30.63
CA GLN A 261 -0.17 19.97 -29.93
C GLN A 261 0.22 19.58 -28.50
N PRO A 262 1.49 19.19 -28.25
CA PRO A 262 1.96 18.94 -26.90
C PRO A 262 1.93 20.23 -26.09
N ALA A 263 1.44 20.17 -24.85
CA ALA A 263 1.57 21.29 -23.95
C ALA A 263 3.02 21.47 -23.51
N LYS A 264 3.36 22.72 -23.19
CA LYS A 264 4.67 23.08 -22.64
C LYS A 264 4.50 23.41 -21.17
N PHE A 265 5.27 22.74 -20.33
CA PHE A 265 5.24 22.96 -18.88
C PHE A 265 6.59 23.47 -18.41
N ASN A 266 6.57 24.47 -17.54
CA ASN A 266 7.77 24.97 -16.87
C ASN A 266 7.66 24.65 -15.37
N SER A 267 8.72 24.10 -14.80
CA SER A 267 8.92 24.01 -13.35
C SER A 267 10.04 24.96 -12.97
N GLY A 268 9.70 26.11 -12.40
CA GLY A 268 10.66 27.20 -12.22
C GLY A 268 11.22 27.68 -13.57
N SER A 269 12.53 27.56 -13.76
CA SER A 269 13.22 27.91 -15.02
C SER A 269 13.42 26.73 -15.98
N GLU A 270 13.03 25.51 -15.61
CA GLU A 270 13.24 24.31 -16.42
C GLU A 270 11.98 23.94 -17.21
N GLN A 271 12.14 23.59 -18.50
CA GLN A 271 11.07 22.97 -19.29
C GLN A 271 10.97 21.49 -18.94
N VAL A 272 9.82 21.08 -18.39
CA VAL A 272 9.56 19.72 -17.91
C VAL A 272 8.53 18.96 -18.76
N GLY A 273 8.13 19.55 -19.90
CA GLY A 273 7.22 18.96 -20.89
C GLY A 273 7.12 19.84 -22.13
#